data_AF-A0A7K0UAT8-F1
#
_entry.id   AF-A0A7K0UAT8-F1
#
_cell.length_a   1.000
_cell.length_b   1.000
_cell.length_c   1.000
_cell.angle_alpha   90.00
_cell.angle_beta   90.00
_cell.angle_gamma   90.00
#
_symmetry.space_group_name_H-M   'P 1'
#
loop_
_entity.id
_entity.type
_entity.pdbx_description
1 polymer ?
#
loop_
_entity_poly.entity_id
_entity_poly.type
_entity_poly.pdbx_seq_one_letter_code
_entity_poly.pdbx_strand_id
1 'polypeptide(L)'
;MSAIISSITDRLKNGATKSEVALLEKAFTTAENAHSGQLRKSGDPYITHPVAVAEILADLGLDIPTIVAALLHDTVEDTPYSLADVRADFGDEVAGLVDGVTKLDKLTYGPTAEAETVRKMVVAMSRDIRVLVIKLSDRLHNARTWQYIAIESAQRKARETIDIYAPLANRLGMNAIKWELEELSFKTLESKKYEEIERLVIERSPSRTKLTEEFMDTLNSDLKLEKIKADVTGRPKHLYSVYQKMVVRGREFNDIYDLVGIRVLVEDVRDCYAVLGAVHARWSPVPGRFKDYIAMPKFNLYQSLHTTVIGPNGKAVEIQIRTHDMHARAEYG
;
A
#
# COMPACT_ATOMS: atom_id res chain seq x y z
N MET A 1 11.75 24.84 13.84
CA MET A 1 11.38 23.48 13.41
C MET A 1 10.17 23.63 12.50
N SER A 2 10.35 23.42 11.19
CA SER A 2 9.23 23.46 10.24
C SER A 2 8.16 22.45 10.69
N ALA A 3 6.89 22.83 10.74
CA ALA A 3 5.78 21.95 11.14
C ALA A 3 5.75 20.64 10.33
N ILE A 4 6.28 20.68 9.11
CA ILE A 4 6.43 19.55 8.19
C ILE A 4 7.43 18.51 8.72
N ILE A 5 8.55 18.97 9.27
CA ILE A 5 9.59 18.07 9.78
C ILE A 5 9.11 17.40 11.06
N SER A 6 8.37 18.13 11.90
CA SER A 6 7.70 17.55 13.07
C SER A 6 6.77 16.40 12.65
N SER A 7 5.94 16.61 11.61
CA SER A 7 5.06 15.56 11.05
C SER A 7 5.83 14.29 10.68
N ILE A 8 6.96 14.42 9.98
CA ILE A 8 7.78 13.28 9.59
C ILE A 8 8.40 12.60 10.81
N THR A 9 8.96 13.37 11.76
CA THR A 9 9.59 12.81 12.96
C THR A 9 8.60 12.13 13.90
N ASP A 10 7.37 12.63 13.99
CA ASP A 10 6.30 12.06 14.83
C ASP A 10 5.79 10.71 14.28
N ARG A 11 5.95 10.47 12.97
CA ARG A 11 5.56 9.22 12.28
C ARG A 11 6.60 8.11 12.41
N LEU A 12 7.82 8.43 12.81
CA LEU A 12 8.90 7.45 12.97
C LEU A 12 8.65 6.55 14.19
N LYS A 13 8.35 5.27 13.94
CA LYS A 13 8.02 4.29 14.98
C LYS A 13 9.07 4.13 16.09
N ASN A 14 10.36 4.36 15.77
CA ASN A 14 11.47 4.20 16.72
C ASN A 14 11.97 5.54 17.30
N GLY A 15 11.32 6.66 16.94
CA GLY A 15 11.85 8.01 17.16
C GLY A 15 13.09 8.30 16.32
N ALA A 16 13.47 9.58 16.26
CA ALA A 16 14.71 10.04 15.61
C ALA A 16 15.68 10.59 16.64
N THR A 17 16.96 10.24 16.50
CA THR A 17 18.04 10.90 17.25
C THR A 17 18.17 12.36 16.82
N LYS A 18 18.74 13.21 17.68
CA LYS A 18 18.96 14.63 17.34
C LYS A 18 19.79 14.81 16.05
N SER A 19 20.73 13.92 15.78
CA SER A 19 21.52 13.92 14.54
C SER A 19 20.68 13.58 13.32
N GLU A 20 19.75 12.63 13.42
CA GLU A 20 18.86 12.25 12.32
C GLU A 20 17.85 13.35 12.03
N VAL A 21 17.32 14.02 13.06
CA VAL A 21 16.45 15.20 12.89
C VAL A 21 17.21 16.32 12.17
N ALA A 22 18.44 16.60 12.58
CA ALA A 22 19.27 17.61 11.91
C ALA A 22 19.56 17.25 10.45
N LEU A 23 19.74 15.95 10.14
CA LEU A 23 19.94 15.48 8.77
C LEU A 23 18.68 15.67 7.91
N LEU A 24 17.49 15.38 8.46
CA LEU A 24 16.21 15.63 7.81
C LEU A 24 15.96 17.13 7.58
N GLU A 25 16.29 17.98 8.57
CA GLU A 25 16.23 19.44 8.43
C GLU A 25 17.14 19.93 7.30
N LYS A 26 18.39 19.45 7.26
CA LYS A 26 19.31 19.77 6.17
C LYS A 26 18.74 19.34 4.82
N ALA A 27 18.23 18.11 4.71
CA ALA A 27 17.68 17.59 3.47
C ALA A 27 16.45 18.37 2.98
N PHE A 28 15.54 18.71 3.90
CA PHE A 28 14.37 19.54 3.59
C PHE A 28 14.78 20.92 3.08
N THR A 29 15.68 21.62 3.77
CA THR A 29 16.14 22.94 3.34
C THR A 29 16.88 22.89 2.01
N THR A 30 17.68 21.84 1.77
CA THR A 30 18.32 21.64 0.46
C THR A 30 17.28 21.46 -0.65
N ALA A 31 16.29 20.59 -0.45
CA ALA A 31 15.23 20.35 -1.43
C ALA A 31 14.36 21.60 -1.67
N GLU A 32 14.00 22.33 -0.61
CA GLU A 32 13.22 23.57 -0.69
C GLU A 32 13.97 24.64 -1.48
N ASN A 33 15.27 24.81 -1.22
CA ASN A 33 16.10 25.76 -1.96
C ASN A 33 16.29 25.34 -3.42
N ALA A 34 16.52 24.05 -3.68
CA ALA A 34 16.72 23.52 -5.03
C ALA A 34 15.48 23.71 -5.91
N HIS A 35 14.29 23.52 -5.33
CA HIS A 35 13.01 23.69 -6.02
C HIS A 35 12.37 25.08 -5.80
N SER A 36 13.14 26.07 -5.32
CA SER A 36 12.63 27.42 -5.08
C SER A 36 12.10 28.05 -6.36
N GLY A 37 10.86 28.53 -6.30
CA GLY A 37 10.16 29.12 -7.45
C GLY A 37 9.55 28.10 -8.42
N GLN A 38 9.71 26.79 -8.19
CA GLN A 38 9.07 25.73 -8.97
C GLN A 38 7.67 25.42 -8.41
N LEU A 39 6.69 25.35 -9.30
CA LEU A 39 5.30 25.01 -8.96
C LEU A 39 4.90 23.66 -9.58
N ARG A 40 4.09 22.90 -8.84
CA ARG A 40 3.39 21.72 -9.36
C ARG A 40 2.34 22.14 -10.37
N LYS A 41 1.85 21.18 -11.16
CA LYS A 41 0.70 21.39 -12.06
C LYS A 41 -0.60 21.75 -11.33
N SER A 42 -0.69 21.46 -10.02
CA SER A 42 -1.77 21.90 -9.15
C SER A 42 -1.69 23.39 -8.76
N GLY A 43 -0.53 24.02 -8.92
CA GLY A 43 -0.24 25.38 -8.44
C GLY A 43 0.47 25.44 -7.09
N ASP A 44 0.63 24.30 -6.40
CA ASP A 44 1.33 24.23 -5.11
C ASP A 44 2.87 24.29 -5.26
N PRO A 45 3.62 24.73 -4.23
CA PRO A 45 5.07 24.66 -4.22
C PRO A 45 5.58 23.23 -4.47
N TYR A 46 6.62 23.07 -5.29
CA TYR A 46 7.12 21.74 -5.67
C TYR A 46 7.56 20.87 -4.49
N ILE A 47 8.10 21.50 -3.43
CA ILE A 47 8.54 20.84 -2.20
C ILE A 47 7.46 19.99 -1.53
N THR A 48 6.17 20.28 -1.76
CA THR A 48 5.05 19.49 -1.24
C THR A 48 5.11 18.03 -1.69
N HIS A 49 5.65 17.75 -2.88
CA HIS A 49 5.76 16.38 -3.39
C HIS A 49 6.85 15.56 -2.70
N PRO A 50 8.13 15.97 -2.67
CA PRO A 50 9.15 15.22 -1.94
C PRO A 50 8.79 15.03 -0.46
N VAL A 51 8.17 16.03 0.16
CA VAL A 51 7.65 15.93 1.53
C VAL A 51 6.60 14.83 1.66
N ALA A 52 5.60 14.79 0.79
CA ALA A 52 4.55 13.77 0.87
C ALA A 52 5.11 12.35 0.61
N VAL A 53 6.11 12.21 -0.26
CA VAL A 53 6.81 10.92 -0.48
C VAL A 53 7.57 10.52 0.77
N ALA A 54 8.27 11.45 1.42
CA ALA A 54 8.96 11.23 2.69
C ALA A 54 7.99 10.84 3.82
N GLU A 55 6.81 11.45 3.91
CA GLU A 55 5.76 11.08 4.87
C GLU A 55 5.24 9.66 4.64
N ILE A 56 5.00 9.27 3.38
CA ILE A 56 4.60 7.88 3.05
C ILE A 56 5.68 6.90 3.53
N LEU A 57 6.96 7.20 3.31
CA LEU A 57 8.07 6.34 3.73
C LEU A 57 8.24 6.30 5.26
N ALA A 58 7.97 7.41 5.94
CA ALA A 58 7.96 7.46 7.40
C ALA A 58 6.83 6.61 7.98
N ASP A 59 5.61 6.67 7.40
CA ASP A 59 4.47 5.83 7.81
C ASP A 59 4.75 4.33 7.63
N LEU A 60 5.51 3.98 6.58
CA LEU A 60 6.00 2.62 6.33
C LEU A 60 7.09 2.19 7.32
N GLY A 61 7.69 3.12 8.08
CA GLY A 61 8.73 2.86 9.07
C GLY A 61 10.12 2.65 8.47
N LEU A 62 10.42 3.26 7.32
CA LEU A 62 11.74 3.19 6.70
C LEU A 62 12.77 4.02 7.48
N ASP A 63 14.04 3.69 7.25
CA ASP A 63 15.18 4.34 7.86
C ASP A 63 15.40 5.77 7.35
N ILE A 64 16.09 6.57 8.16
CA ILE A 64 16.33 7.99 7.89
C ILE A 64 17.06 8.24 6.55
N PRO A 65 18.09 7.46 6.16
CA PRO A 65 18.71 7.61 4.84
C PRO A 65 17.72 7.49 3.68
N THR A 66 16.72 6.61 3.78
CA THR A 66 15.67 6.44 2.76
C THR A 66 14.75 7.66 2.69
N ILE A 67 14.37 8.20 3.85
CA ILE A 67 13.51 9.38 3.93
C ILE A 67 14.25 10.61 3.39
N VAL A 68 15.53 10.76 3.73
CA VAL A 68 16.40 11.80 3.17
C VAL A 68 16.53 11.66 1.65
N ALA A 69 16.77 10.44 1.15
CA ALA A 69 16.83 10.19 -0.29
C ALA A 69 15.50 10.54 -0.99
N ALA A 70 14.36 10.30 -0.35
CA ALA A 70 13.06 10.68 -0.88
C ALA A 70 12.82 12.20 -0.90
N LEU A 71 13.33 12.95 0.07
CA LEU A 71 13.30 14.42 -0.01
C LEU A 71 14.14 14.96 -1.18
N LEU A 72 15.20 14.23 -1.56
CA LEU A 72 16.17 14.65 -2.56
C LEU A 72 15.98 14.00 -3.95
N HIS A 73 15.05 13.06 -4.11
CA HIS A 73 15.01 12.19 -5.31
C HIS A 73 14.88 12.96 -6.63
N ASP A 74 14.06 14.02 -6.64
CA ASP A 74 13.83 14.89 -7.81
C ASP A 74 14.84 16.04 -7.91
N THR A 75 15.64 16.31 -6.87
CA THR A 75 16.58 17.44 -6.88
C THR A 75 17.67 17.25 -7.94
N VAL A 76 18.13 16.02 -8.13
CA VAL A 76 19.20 15.69 -9.09
C VAL A 76 18.69 15.70 -10.54
N GLU A 77 17.40 15.46 -10.75
CA GLU A 77 16.82 15.40 -12.09
C GLU A 77 16.38 16.78 -12.59
N ASP A 78 15.71 17.55 -11.72
CA ASP A 78 15.06 18.80 -12.10
C ASP A 78 15.86 20.06 -11.78
N THR A 79 16.96 19.95 -11.04
CA THR A 79 17.73 21.11 -10.57
C THR A 79 19.22 20.98 -10.86
N PRO A 80 20.01 22.07 -10.72
CA PRO A 80 21.47 22.02 -10.90
C PRO A 80 22.22 21.19 -9.85
N TYR A 81 21.56 20.70 -8.80
CA TYR A 81 22.18 19.97 -7.71
C TYR A 81 22.67 18.60 -8.19
N SER A 82 23.96 18.31 -8.05
CA SER A 82 24.57 17.11 -8.62
C SER A 82 24.63 15.93 -7.65
N LEU A 83 24.77 14.71 -8.17
CA LEU A 83 25.04 13.52 -7.34
C LEU A 83 26.34 13.65 -6.52
N ALA A 84 27.31 14.44 -6.99
CA ALA A 84 28.53 14.71 -6.24
C ALA A 84 28.24 15.59 -5.01
N ASP A 85 27.33 16.56 -5.15
CA ASP A 85 26.88 17.41 -4.05
C ASP A 85 26.08 16.60 -3.02
N VAL A 86 25.14 15.75 -3.47
CA VAL A 86 24.40 14.82 -2.59
C VAL A 86 25.37 13.96 -1.78
N ARG A 87 26.40 13.38 -2.43
CA ARG A 87 27.40 12.56 -1.76
C ARG A 87 28.20 13.35 -0.73
N ALA A 88 28.62 14.56 -1.05
CA ALA A 88 29.37 15.42 -0.14
C ALA A 88 28.52 15.84 1.08
N ASP A 89 27.23 16.11 0.86
CA ASP A 89 26.34 16.65 1.89
C ASP A 89 25.67 15.61 2.78
N PHE A 90 25.37 14.41 2.25
CA PHE A 90 24.56 13.39 2.90
C PHE A 90 25.20 11.99 2.90
N GLY A 91 26.36 11.83 2.25
CA GLY A 91 27.12 10.58 2.24
C GLY A 91 26.78 9.64 1.08
N ASP A 92 27.57 8.56 0.98
CA ASP A 92 27.50 7.60 -0.13
C ASP A 92 26.18 6.82 -0.18
N GLU A 93 25.59 6.53 0.97
CA GLU A 93 24.35 5.76 1.05
C GLU A 93 23.17 6.51 0.42
N VAL A 94 22.93 7.75 0.85
CA VAL A 94 21.87 8.61 0.28
C VAL A 94 22.12 8.86 -1.20
N ALA A 95 23.36 9.15 -1.60
CA ALA A 95 23.71 9.36 -3.00
C ALA A 95 23.44 8.11 -3.86
N GLY A 96 23.71 6.91 -3.33
CA GLY A 96 23.42 5.65 -4.00
C GLY A 96 21.91 5.42 -4.20
N LEU A 97 21.09 5.77 -3.19
CA LEU A 97 19.63 5.69 -3.27
C LEU A 97 19.07 6.67 -4.32
N VAL A 98 19.49 7.94 -4.28
CA VAL A 98 19.04 8.98 -5.21
C VAL A 98 19.44 8.62 -6.65
N ASP A 99 20.69 8.22 -6.88
CA ASP A 99 21.16 7.75 -8.20
C ASP A 99 20.34 6.55 -8.71
N GLY A 100 20.00 5.62 -7.81
CA GLY A 100 19.13 4.49 -8.12
C GLY A 100 17.75 4.91 -8.62
N VAL A 101 17.12 5.87 -7.95
CA VAL A 101 15.78 6.37 -8.31
C VAL A 101 15.81 7.11 -9.64
N THR A 102 16.71 8.09 -9.82
CA THR A 102 16.83 8.88 -11.07
C THR A 102 17.13 7.99 -12.28
N LYS A 103 17.89 6.91 -12.10
CA LYS A 103 18.16 5.95 -13.20
C LYS A 103 16.91 5.17 -13.60
N LEU A 104 16.04 4.81 -12.65
CA LEU A 104 14.79 4.11 -12.96
C LEU A 104 13.85 4.99 -13.78
N ASP A 105 13.81 6.30 -13.52
CA ASP A 105 12.99 7.24 -14.29
C ASP A 105 13.37 7.32 -15.76
N LYS A 106 14.66 7.46 -16.05
CA LYS A 106 15.18 7.57 -17.43
C LYS A 106 14.95 6.30 -18.28
N LEU A 107 14.68 5.17 -17.64
CA LEU A 107 14.54 3.86 -18.30
C LEU A 107 13.08 3.53 -18.73
N THR A 108 12.08 4.29 -18.29
CA THR A 108 10.65 4.02 -18.57
C THR A 108 10.16 4.49 -19.95
N TYR A 109 11.03 5.08 -20.79
CA TYR A 109 10.66 5.58 -22.11
C TYR A 109 10.77 4.50 -23.21
N GLY A 110 9.68 3.79 -23.50
CA GLY A 110 9.54 3.01 -24.74
C GLY A 110 8.26 2.14 -24.84
N PRO A 111 7.60 2.05 -26.01
CA PRO A 111 6.38 1.23 -26.19
C PRO A 111 6.63 -0.29 -26.18
N THR A 112 7.88 -0.75 -26.15
CA THR A 112 8.30 -2.16 -25.99
C THR A 112 8.99 -2.43 -24.64
N ALA A 113 8.91 -1.49 -23.70
CA ALA A 113 9.73 -1.47 -22.49
C ALA A 113 9.20 -2.30 -21.31
N GLU A 114 8.06 -3.00 -21.40
CA GLU A 114 7.52 -3.74 -20.24
C GLU A 114 8.49 -4.82 -19.73
N ALA A 115 9.02 -5.65 -20.64
CA ALA A 115 9.96 -6.71 -20.28
C ALA A 115 11.33 -6.17 -19.83
N GLU A 116 11.80 -5.08 -20.43
CA GLU A 116 13.06 -4.43 -20.02
C GLU A 116 12.94 -3.67 -18.70
N THR A 117 11.84 -2.97 -18.46
CA THR A 117 11.55 -2.24 -17.22
C THR A 117 11.45 -3.23 -16.07
N VAL A 118 10.71 -4.33 -16.26
CA VAL A 118 10.65 -5.42 -15.27
C VAL A 118 12.04 -6.04 -15.05
N ARG A 119 12.82 -6.32 -16.10
CA ARG A 119 14.16 -6.91 -15.98
C ARG A 119 15.15 -5.98 -15.27
N LYS A 120 15.11 -4.68 -15.54
CA LYS A 120 15.98 -3.67 -14.92
C LYS A 120 15.53 -3.30 -13.51
N MET A 121 14.22 -3.29 -13.22
CA MET A 121 13.70 -3.21 -11.85
C MET A 121 14.14 -4.42 -11.02
N VAL A 122 14.16 -5.63 -11.58
CA VAL A 122 14.74 -6.82 -10.92
C VAL A 122 16.24 -6.66 -10.65
N VAL A 123 16.99 -5.97 -11.52
CA VAL A 123 18.40 -5.63 -11.27
C VAL A 123 18.54 -4.53 -10.21
N ALA A 124 17.65 -3.53 -10.16
CA ALA A 124 17.62 -2.52 -9.09
C ALA A 124 17.28 -3.16 -7.72
N MET A 125 16.32 -4.08 -7.69
CA MET A 125 16.00 -4.92 -6.53
C MET A 125 17.21 -5.72 -6.02
N SER A 126 18.15 -6.10 -6.91
CA SER A 126 19.33 -6.90 -6.54
C SER A 126 20.40 -6.11 -5.76
N ARG A 127 20.34 -4.76 -5.77
CA ARG A 127 21.31 -3.91 -5.08
C ARG A 127 20.73 -3.28 -3.81
N ASP A 128 19.56 -2.67 -3.91
CA ASP A 128 18.90 -2.06 -2.76
C ASP A 128 17.39 -1.95 -2.99
N ILE A 129 16.61 -2.64 -2.15
CA ILE A 129 15.14 -2.63 -2.22
C ILE A 129 14.55 -1.25 -1.92
N ARG A 130 15.25 -0.42 -1.14
CA ARG A 130 14.78 0.92 -0.71
C ARG A 130 14.55 1.84 -1.90
N VAL A 131 15.34 1.70 -2.96
CA VAL A 131 15.17 2.44 -4.22
C VAL A 131 13.79 2.19 -4.85
N LEU A 132 13.34 0.94 -4.86
CA LEU A 132 12.04 0.57 -5.42
C LEU A 132 10.90 1.07 -4.53
N VAL A 133 11.07 1.03 -3.20
CA VAL A 133 10.10 1.54 -2.24
C VAL A 133 9.92 3.05 -2.40
N ILE A 134 11.01 3.81 -2.52
CA ILE A 134 10.96 5.25 -2.84
C ILE A 134 10.18 5.46 -4.15
N LYS A 135 10.47 4.66 -5.19
CA LYS A 135 9.82 4.82 -6.49
C LYS A 135 8.31 4.51 -6.47
N LEU A 136 7.90 3.50 -5.70
CA LEU A 136 6.50 3.17 -5.50
C LEU A 136 5.76 4.29 -4.74
N SER A 137 6.39 4.87 -3.71
CA SER A 137 5.85 6.00 -2.96
C SER A 137 5.74 7.27 -3.82
N ASP A 138 6.73 7.56 -4.65
CA ASP A 138 6.67 8.61 -5.67
C ASP A 138 5.48 8.38 -6.62
N ARG A 139 5.40 7.20 -7.21
CA ARG A 139 4.30 6.85 -8.13
C ARG A 139 2.93 6.99 -7.46
N LEU A 140 2.81 6.60 -6.20
CA LEU A 140 1.59 6.73 -5.41
C LEU A 140 1.18 8.19 -5.22
N HIS A 141 2.10 9.05 -4.78
CA HIS A 141 1.80 10.48 -4.64
C HIS A 141 1.44 11.12 -5.99
N ASN A 142 2.13 10.74 -7.06
CA ASN A 142 1.80 11.18 -8.41
C ASN A 142 0.41 10.70 -8.85
N ALA A 143 0.01 9.48 -8.48
CA ALA A 143 -1.34 8.96 -8.75
C ALA A 143 -2.43 9.76 -8.02
N ARG A 144 -2.18 10.17 -6.76
CA ARG A 144 -3.10 11.03 -5.98
C ARG A 144 -3.35 12.39 -6.64
N THR A 145 -2.44 12.85 -7.50
CA THR A 145 -2.49 14.18 -8.13
C THR A 145 -2.80 14.16 -9.63
N TRP A 146 -3.20 13.01 -10.20
CA TRP A 146 -3.54 12.90 -11.63
C TRP A 146 -4.71 13.78 -12.08
N GLN A 147 -5.55 14.26 -11.16
CA GLN A 147 -6.64 15.20 -11.49
C GLN A 147 -6.15 16.55 -12.06
N TYR A 148 -4.88 16.91 -11.84
CA TYR A 148 -4.29 18.18 -12.31
C TYR A 148 -3.52 18.04 -13.63
N ILE A 149 -3.50 16.86 -14.26
CA ILE A 149 -2.78 16.65 -15.52
C ILE A 149 -3.74 16.27 -16.64
N ALA A 150 -3.29 16.45 -17.89
CA ALA A 150 -4.08 16.08 -19.07
C ALA A 150 -4.48 14.59 -19.03
N ILE A 151 -5.75 14.31 -19.38
CA ILE A 151 -6.38 12.98 -19.29
C ILE A 151 -5.55 11.91 -20.00
N GLU A 152 -5.02 12.21 -21.19
CA GLU A 152 -4.20 11.26 -21.96
C GLU A 152 -2.92 10.86 -21.19
N SER A 153 -2.26 11.82 -20.55
CA SER A 153 -1.07 11.56 -19.75
C SER A 153 -1.41 10.78 -18.47
N ALA A 154 -2.53 11.12 -17.82
CA ALA A 154 -3.04 10.39 -16.67
C ALA A 154 -3.38 8.94 -17.01
N GLN A 155 -4.08 8.69 -18.12
CA GLN A 155 -4.43 7.35 -18.58
C GLN A 155 -3.19 6.51 -18.91
N ARG A 156 -2.20 7.09 -19.59
CA ARG A 156 -0.93 6.39 -19.86
C ARG A 156 -0.22 5.99 -18.56
N LYS A 157 -0.09 6.92 -17.60
CA LYS A 157 0.51 6.64 -16.28
C LYS A 157 -0.30 5.62 -15.48
N ALA A 158 -1.63 5.64 -15.58
CA ALA A 158 -2.50 4.68 -14.91
C ALA A 158 -2.36 3.26 -15.48
N ARG A 159 -2.23 3.10 -16.81
CA ARG A 159 -1.93 1.78 -17.42
C ARG A 159 -0.59 1.24 -16.93
N GLU A 160 0.47 2.06 -17.03
CA GLU A 160 1.80 1.72 -16.52
C GLU A 160 1.76 1.30 -15.04
N THR A 161 0.94 1.99 -14.24
CA THR A 161 0.74 1.69 -12.82
C THR A 161 0.12 0.32 -12.58
N ILE A 162 -0.92 -0.06 -13.33
CA ILE A 162 -1.56 -1.37 -13.22
C ILE A 162 -0.66 -2.49 -13.75
N ASP A 163 0.03 -2.26 -14.86
CA ASP A 163 0.78 -3.31 -15.55
C ASP A 163 2.13 -3.59 -14.88
N ILE A 164 2.75 -2.57 -14.26
CA ILE A 164 4.11 -2.65 -13.71
C ILE A 164 4.11 -2.43 -12.19
N TYR A 165 3.70 -1.25 -11.72
CA TYR A 165 3.93 -0.85 -10.32
C TYR A 165 3.05 -1.60 -9.30
N ALA A 166 1.77 -1.83 -9.58
CA ALA A 166 0.89 -2.58 -8.69
C ALA A 166 1.33 -4.06 -8.51
N PRO A 167 1.69 -4.80 -9.57
CA PRO A 167 2.30 -6.13 -9.44
C PRO A 167 3.60 -6.14 -8.64
N LEU A 168 4.43 -5.08 -8.75
CA LEU A 168 5.66 -4.96 -7.97
C LEU A 168 5.39 -4.72 -6.50
N ALA A 169 4.50 -3.78 -6.16
CA ALA A 169 4.04 -3.56 -4.79
C ALA A 169 3.50 -4.86 -4.17
N ASN A 170 2.74 -5.65 -4.95
CA ASN A 170 2.25 -6.96 -4.52
C ASN A 170 3.37 -7.96 -4.25
N ARG A 171 4.42 -7.98 -5.08
CA ARG A 171 5.60 -8.85 -4.89
C ARG A 171 6.41 -8.48 -3.65
N LEU A 172 6.46 -7.19 -3.31
CA LEU A 172 7.10 -6.67 -2.10
C LEU A 172 6.26 -6.83 -0.84
N GLY A 173 5.01 -7.30 -0.94
CA GLY A 173 4.11 -7.42 0.21
C GLY A 173 3.39 -6.12 0.60
N MET A 174 3.64 -5.02 -0.12
CA MET A 174 3.08 -3.69 0.12
C MET A 174 1.63 -3.58 -0.38
N ASN A 175 0.70 -4.26 0.29
CA ASN A 175 -0.70 -4.31 -0.16
C ASN A 175 -1.41 -2.95 -0.05
N ALA A 176 -1.08 -2.12 0.94
CA ALA A 176 -1.68 -0.80 1.08
C ALA A 176 -1.41 0.07 -0.15
N ILE A 177 -0.13 0.18 -0.56
CA ILE A 177 0.26 0.91 -1.77
C ILE A 177 -0.36 0.29 -3.01
N LYS A 178 -0.31 -1.04 -3.14
CA LYS A 178 -0.88 -1.76 -4.27
C LYS A 178 -2.35 -1.38 -4.47
N TRP A 179 -3.17 -1.50 -3.44
CA TRP A 179 -4.61 -1.28 -3.55
C TRP A 179 -4.93 0.17 -3.90
N GLU A 180 -4.21 1.12 -3.32
CA GLU A 180 -4.41 2.53 -3.62
C GLU A 180 -3.99 2.87 -5.07
N LEU A 181 -2.86 2.34 -5.53
CA LEU A 181 -2.43 2.46 -6.93
C LEU A 181 -3.45 1.86 -7.90
N GLU A 182 -3.97 0.66 -7.59
CA GLU A 182 -5.01 -0.02 -8.38
C GLU A 182 -6.30 0.80 -8.45
N GLU A 183 -6.73 1.36 -7.32
CA GLU A 183 -7.97 2.15 -7.22
C GLU A 183 -7.88 3.48 -7.98
N LEU A 184 -6.79 4.24 -7.77
CA LEU A 184 -6.54 5.50 -8.48
C LEU A 184 -6.41 5.28 -10.00
N SER A 185 -5.75 4.19 -10.40
CA SER A 185 -5.60 3.83 -11.81
C SER A 185 -6.93 3.39 -12.41
N PHE A 186 -7.74 2.61 -11.69
CA PHE A 186 -9.06 2.19 -12.14
C PHE A 186 -9.99 3.39 -12.36
N LYS A 187 -10.03 4.31 -11.40
CA LYS A 187 -10.81 5.56 -11.49
C LYS A 187 -10.40 6.41 -12.70
N THR A 188 -9.10 6.43 -13.02
CA THR A 188 -8.55 7.21 -14.13
C THR A 188 -8.80 6.58 -15.50
N LEU A 189 -8.76 5.25 -15.59
CA LEU A 189 -8.91 4.51 -16.85
C LEU A 189 -10.38 4.30 -17.23
N GLU A 190 -11.22 4.00 -16.25
CA GLU A 190 -12.57 3.47 -16.44
C GLU A 190 -13.56 4.17 -15.50
N SER A 191 -13.57 5.51 -15.49
CA SER A 191 -14.36 6.33 -14.56
C SER A 191 -15.84 5.94 -14.49
N LYS A 192 -16.48 5.70 -15.63
CA LYS A 192 -17.89 5.29 -15.70
C LYS A 192 -18.16 3.95 -15.00
N LYS A 193 -17.26 2.97 -15.19
CA LYS A 193 -17.40 1.65 -14.53
C LYS A 193 -17.08 1.76 -13.04
N TYR A 194 -16.13 2.61 -12.66
CA TYR A 194 -15.85 2.91 -11.26
C TYR A 194 -17.11 3.45 -10.56
N GLU A 195 -17.76 4.47 -11.14
CA GLU A 195 -18.99 5.08 -10.60
C GLU A 195 -20.15 4.07 -10.52
N GLU A 196 -20.30 3.21 -11.53
CA GLU A 196 -21.30 2.14 -11.53
C GLU A 196 -21.10 1.15 -10.38
N ILE A 197 -19.88 0.64 -10.22
CA ILE A 197 -19.55 -0.30 -9.14
C ILE A 197 -19.70 0.39 -7.79
N GLU A 198 -19.23 1.63 -7.64
CA GLU A 198 -19.36 2.41 -6.41
C GLU A 198 -20.83 2.59 -6.01
N ARG A 199 -21.72 2.89 -6.96
CA ARG A 199 -23.16 2.98 -6.72
C ARG A 199 -23.74 1.65 -6.24
N LEU A 200 -23.41 0.54 -6.91
CA LEU A 200 -23.86 -0.79 -6.52
C LEU A 200 -23.36 -1.19 -5.12
N VAL A 201 -22.14 -0.78 -4.77
CA VAL A 201 -21.53 -0.97 -3.44
C VAL A 201 -22.31 -0.19 -2.39
N ILE A 202 -22.65 1.08 -2.65
CA ILE A 202 -23.40 1.95 -1.74
C ILE A 202 -24.81 1.42 -1.49
N GLU A 203 -25.53 1.06 -2.56
CA GLU A 203 -26.92 0.55 -2.46
C GLU A 203 -27.02 -0.70 -1.59
N ARG A 204 -25.99 -1.56 -1.60
CA ARG A 204 -25.95 -2.79 -0.80
C ARG A 204 -25.28 -2.66 0.57
N SER A 205 -24.57 -1.56 0.80
CA SER A 205 -23.80 -1.34 2.03
C SER A 205 -24.61 -1.52 3.31
N PRO A 206 -25.84 -0.98 3.46
CA PRO A 206 -26.60 -1.08 4.72
C PRO A 206 -26.90 -2.53 5.13
N SER A 207 -27.34 -3.36 4.18
CA SER A 207 -27.63 -4.77 4.42
C SER A 207 -26.37 -5.55 4.83
N ARG A 208 -25.23 -5.22 4.23
CA ARG A 208 -23.94 -5.87 4.53
C ARG A 208 -23.40 -5.44 5.88
N THR A 209 -23.48 -4.14 6.20
CA THR A 209 -23.00 -3.60 7.48
C THR A 209 -23.73 -4.29 8.62
N LYS A 210 -25.05 -4.41 8.55
CA LYS A 210 -25.85 -5.12 9.55
C LYS A 210 -25.43 -6.60 9.69
N LEU A 211 -25.25 -7.31 8.57
CA LEU A 211 -24.77 -8.70 8.58
C LEU A 211 -23.36 -8.84 9.18
N THR A 212 -22.50 -7.85 8.91
CA THR A 212 -21.12 -7.84 9.41
C THR A 212 -21.13 -7.58 10.91
N GLU A 213 -21.90 -6.61 11.39
CA GLU A 213 -22.08 -6.29 12.82
C GLU A 213 -22.63 -7.49 13.60
N GLU A 214 -23.72 -8.11 13.12
CA GLU A 214 -24.30 -9.31 13.74
C GLU A 214 -23.28 -10.46 13.86
N PHE A 215 -22.47 -10.68 12.81
CA PHE A 215 -21.42 -11.68 12.85
C PHE A 215 -20.29 -11.30 13.83
N MET A 216 -19.85 -10.04 13.80
CA MET A 216 -18.78 -9.54 14.68
C MET A 216 -19.19 -9.63 16.15
N ASP A 217 -20.41 -9.25 16.50
CA ASP A 217 -20.93 -9.32 17.87
C ASP A 217 -20.99 -10.76 18.38
N THR A 218 -21.42 -11.67 17.52
CA THR A 218 -21.46 -13.11 17.81
C THR A 218 -20.05 -13.65 18.05
N LEU A 219 -19.12 -13.38 17.13
CA LEU A 219 -17.73 -13.84 17.24
C LEU A 219 -17.03 -13.24 18.47
N ASN A 220 -17.21 -11.93 18.72
CA ASN A 220 -16.63 -11.26 19.89
C ASN A 220 -17.14 -11.85 21.21
N SER A 221 -18.41 -12.26 21.26
CA SER A 221 -18.99 -12.90 22.44
C SER A 221 -18.34 -14.27 22.71
N ASP A 222 -18.13 -15.06 21.66
CA ASP A 222 -17.49 -16.38 21.78
C ASP A 222 -16.02 -16.26 22.18
N LEU A 223 -15.28 -15.34 21.56
CA LEU A 223 -13.88 -15.09 21.91
C LEU A 223 -13.72 -14.60 23.36
N LYS A 224 -14.66 -13.80 23.87
CA LYS A 224 -14.69 -13.40 25.29
C LYS A 224 -14.92 -14.58 26.23
N LEU A 225 -15.80 -15.52 25.88
CA LEU A 225 -16.04 -16.72 26.68
C LEU A 225 -14.80 -17.61 26.76
N GLU A 226 -14.05 -17.71 25.65
CA GLU A 226 -12.78 -18.45 25.58
C GLU A 226 -11.58 -17.67 26.13
N LYS A 227 -11.79 -16.42 26.60
CA LYS A 227 -10.75 -15.51 27.13
C LYS A 227 -9.66 -15.17 26.12
N ILE A 228 -9.99 -15.17 24.83
CA ILE A 228 -9.10 -14.77 23.75
C ILE A 228 -9.26 -13.26 23.52
N LYS A 229 -8.16 -12.51 23.60
CA LYS A 229 -8.14 -11.09 23.24
C LYS A 229 -7.95 -10.98 21.74
N ALA A 230 -8.91 -10.38 21.05
CA ALA A 230 -8.85 -10.19 19.61
C ALA A 230 -9.59 -8.92 19.18
N ASP A 231 -9.07 -8.26 18.14
CA ASP A 231 -9.74 -7.16 17.46
C ASP A 231 -10.42 -7.69 16.19
N VAL A 232 -11.74 -7.77 16.23
CA VAL A 232 -12.56 -8.21 15.08
C VAL A 232 -13.04 -6.99 14.32
N THR A 233 -12.71 -6.91 13.03
CA THR A 233 -13.06 -5.80 12.15
C THR A 233 -13.63 -6.28 10.82
N GLY A 234 -14.55 -5.50 10.24
CA GLY A 234 -15.01 -5.71 8.88
C GLY A 234 -13.93 -5.35 7.87
N ARG A 235 -13.71 -6.21 6.87
CA ARG A 235 -12.76 -5.94 5.78
C ARG A 235 -13.51 -5.37 4.57
N PRO A 236 -13.30 -4.10 4.20
CA PRO A 236 -13.85 -3.57 2.96
C PRO A 236 -13.18 -4.27 1.77
N LYS A 237 -13.96 -4.45 0.68
CA LYS A 237 -13.42 -4.92 -0.59
C LYS A 237 -13.06 -3.73 -1.46
N HIS A 238 -11.83 -3.73 -1.97
CA HIS A 238 -11.38 -2.73 -2.95
C HIS A 238 -12.15 -2.87 -4.27
N LEU A 239 -12.60 -1.76 -4.83
CA LEU A 239 -13.45 -1.71 -6.03
C LEU A 239 -12.76 -2.34 -7.24
N TYR A 240 -11.46 -2.10 -7.41
CA TYR A 240 -10.70 -2.70 -8.50
C TYR A 240 -10.65 -4.23 -8.43
N SER A 241 -10.53 -4.81 -7.23
CA SER A 241 -10.59 -6.26 -7.04
C SER A 241 -11.98 -6.84 -7.35
N VAL A 242 -13.04 -6.07 -7.15
CA VAL A 242 -14.41 -6.45 -7.57
C VAL A 242 -14.50 -6.42 -9.08
N TYR A 243 -14.07 -5.32 -9.71
CA TYR A 243 -14.02 -5.16 -11.16
C TYR A 243 -13.25 -6.30 -11.85
N GLN A 244 -12.03 -6.60 -11.39
CA GLN A 244 -11.21 -7.65 -11.97
C GLN A 244 -11.89 -9.03 -11.86
N LYS A 245 -12.60 -9.31 -10.76
CA LYS A 245 -13.36 -10.57 -10.62
C LYS A 245 -14.60 -10.61 -11.52
N MET A 246 -15.26 -9.48 -11.77
CA MET A 246 -16.38 -9.40 -12.71
C MET A 246 -15.91 -9.64 -14.15
N VAL A 247 -14.88 -8.93 -14.58
CA VAL A 247 -14.39 -8.96 -15.97
C VAL A 247 -13.62 -10.25 -16.29
N VAL A 248 -12.66 -10.65 -15.44
CA VAL A 248 -11.76 -11.78 -15.74
C VAL A 248 -12.43 -13.13 -15.48
N ARG A 249 -13.35 -13.20 -14.51
CA ARG A 249 -13.97 -14.48 -14.10
C ARG A 249 -15.43 -14.60 -14.52
N GLY A 250 -15.99 -13.61 -15.20
CA GLY A 250 -17.38 -13.60 -15.66
C GLY A 250 -18.40 -13.81 -14.54
N ARG A 251 -18.06 -13.43 -13.31
CA ARG A 251 -18.94 -13.61 -12.14
C ARG A 251 -19.85 -12.42 -11.99
N GLU A 252 -21.11 -12.69 -11.63
CA GLU A 252 -22.06 -11.62 -11.32
C GLU A 252 -21.62 -10.83 -10.09
N PHE A 253 -21.94 -9.53 -10.07
CA PHE A 253 -21.65 -8.63 -8.96
C PHE A 253 -22.18 -9.21 -7.63
N ASN A 254 -23.35 -9.85 -7.66
CA ASN A 254 -24.02 -10.43 -6.49
C ASN A 254 -23.15 -11.49 -5.81
N ASP A 255 -22.62 -12.44 -6.58
CA ASP A 255 -21.80 -13.53 -6.05
C ASP A 255 -20.47 -13.06 -5.47
N ILE A 256 -19.93 -11.96 -6.01
CA ILE A 256 -18.66 -11.39 -5.54
C ILE A 256 -18.89 -10.51 -4.32
N TYR A 257 -19.91 -9.65 -4.35
CA TYR A 257 -20.11 -8.61 -3.35
C TYR A 257 -20.79 -9.13 -2.09
N ASP A 258 -21.59 -10.20 -2.19
CA ASP A 258 -22.29 -10.80 -1.04
C ASP A 258 -21.39 -11.58 -0.07
N LEU A 259 -20.14 -11.90 -0.45
CA LEU A 259 -19.19 -12.52 0.45
C LEU A 259 -18.67 -11.48 1.47
N VAL A 260 -19.09 -11.59 2.72
CA VAL A 260 -18.63 -10.72 3.83
C VAL A 260 -17.19 -11.06 4.16
N GLY A 261 -16.34 -10.05 4.30
CA GLY A 261 -14.94 -10.21 4.70
C GLY A 261 -14.75 -9.75 6.14
N ILE A 262 -14.16 -10.58 6.99
CA ILE A 262 -13.87 -10.27 8.38
C ILE A 262 -12.39 -10.48 8.63
N ARG A 263 -11.79 -9.57 9.41
CA ARG A 263 -10.41 -9.65 9.86
C ARG A 263 -10.40 -9.75 11.38
N VAL A 264 -9.65 -10.71 11.89
CA VAL A 264 -9.40 -10.89 13.32
C VAL A 264 -7.92 -10.70 13.56
N LEU A 265 -7.57 -9.73 14.40
CA LEU A 265 -6.21 -9.48 14.87
C LEU A 265 -6.05 -10.01 16.28
N VAL A 266 -4.92 -10.66 16.55
CA VAL A 266 -4.56 -11.21 17.86
C VAL A 266 -3.10 -10.90 18.18
N GLU A 267 -2.68 -11.14 19.41
CA GLU A 267 -1.28 -10.95 19.82
C GLU A 267 -0.38 -12.08 19.29
N ASP A 268 -0.76 -13.33 19.57
CA ASP A 268 0.09 -14.50 19.32
C ASP A 268 -0.40 -15.41 18.19
N VAL A 269 0.52 -16.18 17.61
CA VAL A 269 0.21 -17.22 16.62
C VAL A 269 -0.69 -18.31 17.21
N ARG A 270 -0.53 -18.64 18.50
CA ARG A 270 -1.38 -19.62 19.20
C ARG A 270 -2.84 -19.17 19.17
N ASP A 271 -3.08 -17.90 19.44
CA ASP A 271 -4.42 -17.32 19.44
C ASP A 271 -5.02 -17.31 18.03
N CYS A 272 -4.21 -17.24 16.98
CA CYS A 272 -4.71 -17.37 15.60
C CYS A 272 -5.41 -18.72 15.38
N TYR A 273 -4.82 -19.82 15.86
CA TYR A 273 -5.41 -21.15 15.74
C TYR A 273 -6.56 -21.36 16.73
N ALA A 274 -6.52 -20.72 17.91
CA ALA A 274 -7.65 -20.74 18.85
C ALA A 274 -8.89 -20.07 18.26
N VAL A 275 -8.74 -18.88 17.67
CA VAL A 275 -9.81 -18.19 16.94
C VAL A 275 -10.33 -19.05 15.79
N LEU A 276 -9.45 -19.72 15.04
CA LEU A 276 -9.87 -20.63 13.97
C LEU A 276 -10.78 -21.76 14.51
N GLY A 277 -10.39 -22.35 15.65
CA GLY A 277 -11.16 -23.36 16.35
C GLY A 277 -12.55 -22.85 16.77
N ALA A 278 -12.60 -21.68 17.43
CA ALA A 278 -13.85 -21.05 17.85
C ALA A 278 -14.79 -20.79 16.65
N VAL A 279 -14.23 -20.29 15.54
CA VAL A 279 -14.98 -20.03 14.30
C VAL A 279 -15.55 -21.32 13.71
N HIS A 280 -14.76 -22.40 13.62
CA HIS A 280 -15.21 -23.69 13.07
C HIS A 280 -16.15 -24.45 14.00
N ALA A 281 -16.07 -24.21 15.32
CA ALA A 281 -17.01 -24.77 16.29
C ALA A 281 -18.41 -24.17 16.15
N ARG A 282 -18.51 -22.89 15.77
CA ARG A 282 -19.79 -22.21 15.58
C ARG A 282 -20.35 -22.31 14.16
N TRP A 283 -19.50 -22.14 13.14
CA TRP A 283 -19.94 -22.12 11.75
C TRP A 283 -19.27 -23.19 10.93
N SER A 284 -20.07 -23.89 10.11
CA SER A 284 -19.57 -24.95 9.24
C SER A 284 -18.57 -24.39 8.21
N PRO A 285 -17.32 -24.89 8.19
CA PRO A 285 -16.34 -24.48 7.20
C PRO A 285 -16.70 -25.03 5.82
N VAL A 286 -16.43 -24.24 4.78
CA VAL A 286 -16.60 -24.66 3.39
C VAL A 286 -15.39 -25.51 2.96
N PRO A 287 -15.58 -26.77 2.52
CA PRO A 287 -14.48 -27.63 2.10
C PRO A 287 -13.59 -26.99 1.02
N GLY A 288 -12.27 -27.14 1.17
CA GLY A 288 -11.28 -26.59 0.22
C GLY A 288 -11.11 -25.07 0.26
N ARG A 289 -11.76 -24.37 1.21
CA ARG A 289 -11.63 -22.90 1.39
C ARG A 289 -10.81 -22.49 2.61
N PHE A 290 -10.19 -23.44 3.29
CA PHE A 290 -9.20 -23.17 4.32
C PHE A 290 -7.79 -23.07 3.71
N LYS A 291 -7.02 -22.06 4.13
CA LYS A 291 -5.62 -21.87 3.74
C LYS A 291 -4.82 -21.37 4.93
N ASP A 292 -3.77 -22.10 5.26
CA ASP A 292 -2.84 -21.73 6.32
C ASP A 292 -1.61 -21.05 5.72
N TYR A 293 -1.64 -19.71 5.61
CA TYR A 293 -0.46 -18.96 5.20
C TYR A 293 0.47 -18.62 6.36
N ILE A 294 0.17 -19.02 7.60
CA ILE A 294 1.11 -18.89 8.71
C ILE A 294 2.18 -19.98 8.56
N ALA A 295 1.75 -21.23 8.38
CA ALA A 295 2.63 -22.37 8.16
C ALA A 295 3.25 -22.38 6.76
N MET A 296 2.52 -21.93 5.74
CA MET A 296 3.01 -21.80 4.36
C MET A 296 2.87 -20.36 3.86
N PRO A 297 3.78 -19.44 4.27
CA PRO A 297 3.77 -18.06 3.81
C PRO A 297 3.81 -17.96 2.29
N LYS A 298 3.19 -16.91 1.75
CA LYS A 298 3.33 -16.62 0.33
C LYS A 298 4.75 -16.13 0.02
N PHE A 299 5.11 -16.09 -1.27
CA PHE A 299 6.39 -15.57 -1.74
C PHE A 299 6.72 -14.15 -1.26
N ASN A 300 5.70 -13.32 -1.00
CA ASN A 300 5.85 -11.97 -0.46
C ASN A 300 5.81 -11.93 1.08
N LEU A 301 6.14 -13.03 1.74
CA LEU A 301 6.15 -13.20 3.21
C LEU A 301 4.79 -12.95 3.89
N TYR A 302 3.70 -12.86 3.13
CA TYR A 302 2.35 -12.69 3.67
C TYR A 302 1.95 -13.89 4.53
N GLN A 303 1.52 -13.60 5.76
CA GLN A 303 1.06 -14.57 6.75
C GLN A 303 -0.35 -14.24 7.26
N SER A 304 -1.25 -15.22 7.23
CA SER A 304 -2.61 -15.17 7.80
C SER A 304 -3.29 -16.54 7.62
N LEU A 305 -4.20 -16.91 8.51
CA LEU A 305 -5.14 -18.01 8.28
C LEU A 305 -6.35 -17.48 7.53
N HIS A 306 -6.69 -18.12 6.41
CA HIS A 306 -7.91 -17.80 5.66
C HIS A 306 -8.87 -18.97 5.77
N THR A 307 -10.11 -18.69 6.16
CA THR A 307 -11.18 -19.68 6.13
C THR A 307 -12.44 -19.07 5.55
N THR A 308 -13.25 -19.87 4.87
CA THR A 308 -14.61 -19.48 4.49
C THR A 308 -15.59 -20.36 5.25
N VAL A 309 -16.55 -19.75 5.95
CA VAL A 309 -17.59 -20.47 6.71
C VAL A 309 -18.97 -20.05 6.22
N ILE A 310 -19.98 -20.88 6.50
CA ILE A 310 -21.38 -20.55 6.23
C ILE A 310 -21.94 -19.85 7.46
N GLY A 311 -22.22 -18.55 7.33
CA GLY A 311 -22.76 -17.72 8.41
C GLY A 311 -24.24 -18.00 8.71
N PRO A 312 -24.82 -17.29 9.70
CA PRO A 312 -26.17 -17.55 10.22
C PRO A 312 -27.28 -17.49 9.17
N ASN A 313 -27.09 -16.67 8.13
CA ASN A 313 -28.08 -16.43 7.07
C ASN A 313 -27.80 -17.27 5.80
N GLY A 314 -27.03 -18.36 5.92
CA GLY A 314 -26.64 -19.21 4.80
C GLY A 314 -25.64 -18.57 3.83
N LYS A 315 -25.24 -17.32 4.07
CA LYS A 315 -24.24 -16.61 3.28
C LYS A 315 -22.83 -17.00 3.70
N ALA A 316 -21.95 -17.12 2.72
CA ALA A 316 -20.54 -17.39 2.97
C ALA A 316 -19.86 -16.15 3.57
N VAL A 317 -19.00 -16.37 4.57
CA VAL A 317 -18.19 -15.34 5.23
C VAL A 317 -16.72 -15.75 5.13
N GLU A 318 -15.89 -14.89 4.56
CA GLU A 318 -14.44 -15.06 4.50
C GLU A 318 -13.80 -14.40 5.71
N ILE A 319 -13.05 -15.19 6.48
CA ILE A 319 -12.42 -14.75 7.73
C ILE A 319 -10.91 -14.85 7.55
N GLN A 320 -10.22 -13.78 7.90
CA GLN A 320 -8.77 -13.69 7.94
C GLN A 320 -8.30 -13.49 9.37
N ILE A 321 -7.50 -14.42 9.87
CA ILE A 321 -6.96 -14.39 11.22
C ILE A 321 -5.46 -14.20 11.11
N ARG A 322 -4.89 -13.25 11.86
CA ARG A 322 -3.44 -12.98 11.86
C ARG A 322 -3.06 -12.18 13.11
N THR A 323 -1.77 -12.13 13.43
CA THR A 323 -1.30 -11.27 14.51
C THR A 323 -1.22 -9.80 14.10
N HIS A 324 -1.07 -8.88 15.06
CA HIS A 324 -0.78 -7.47 14.78
C HIS A 324 0.51 -7.30 13.96
N ASP A 325 1.57 -8.06 14.27
CA ASP A 325 2.82 -8.06 13.49
C ASP A 325 2.62 -8.57 12.07
N MET A 326 1.89 -9.68 11.90
CA MET A 326 1.55 -10.20 10.57
C MET A 326 0.68 -9.22 9.79
N HIS A 327 -0.16 -8.43 10.49
CA HIS A 327 -0.94 -7.38 9.85
C HIS A 327 -0.05 -6.25 9.36
N ALA A 328 0.87 -5.76 10.17
CA ALA A 328 1.81 -4.71 9.77
C ALA A 328 2.64 -5.14 8.55
N ARG A 329 3.24 -6.34 8.58
CA ARG A 329 3.97 -6.91 7.42
C ARG A 329 3.09 -7.06 6.20
N ALA A 330 1.85 -7.53 6.38
CA ALA A 330 0.94 -7.72 5.25
C ALA A 330 0.47 -6.41 4.60
N GLU A 331 0.43 -5.28 5.33
CA GLU A 331 0.03 -4.00 4.75
C GLU A 331 1.24 -3.26 4.14
N TYR A 332 2.40 -3.36 4.78
CA TYR A 332 3.56 -2.52 4.49
C TYR A 332 4.78 -3.23 3.88
N GLY A 333 4.75 -4.58 3.78
CA GLY A 333 5.87 -5.39 3.30
C GLY A 333 6.61 -6.08 4.43
#